data_AF-A0A2N7YL30-F1
#
_entry.id   AF-A0A2N7YL30-F1
#
_cell.length_a   1.000
_cell.length_b   1.000
_cell.length_c   1.000
_cell.angle_alpha   90.00
_cell.angle_beta   90.00
_cell.angle_gamma   90.00
#
_symmetry.space_group_name_H-M   'P 1'
#
loop_
_entity.id
_entity.type
_entity.pdbx_description
1 polymer ?
#
loop_
_entity_poly.entity_id
_entity_poly.type
_entity_poly.pdbx_seq_one_letter_code
_entity_poly.pdbx_strand_id
1 'polypeptide(L)'
;MPQHTNHLFAYVRKISNFRPDVTAIVLFGLKAEDDDLVYLEIRFKDYGELQIEGDHLMLGLDEALESAEFEYGILPNDWRVMSEAETQRIPFFVGGTCV
;
A
#
# COMPACT_ATOMS: atom_id res chain seq x y z
N MET A 1 13.66 -12.16 -16.21
CA MET A 1 13.68 -10.73 -15.86
C MET A 1 13.18 -10.64 -14.43
N PRO A 2 13.91 -10.06 -13.46
CA PRO A 2 13.34 -9.87 -12.12
C PRO A 2 12.12 -8.96 -12.29
N GLN A 3 10.93 -9.46 -11.96
CA GLN A 3 9.74 -8.64 -11.92
C GLN A 3 9.93 -7.69 -10.74
N HIS A 4 10.20 -6.41 -11.02
CA HIS A 4 10.28 -5.40 -9.99
C HIS A 4 8.89 -5.30 -9.35
N THR A 5 8.74 -5.78 -8.11
CA THR A 5 7.61 -5.44 -7.26
C THR A 5 7.66 -3.94 -7.02
N ASN A 6 6.81 -3.19 -7.72
CA ASN A 6 6.73 -1.76 -7.54
C ASN A 6 5.98 -1.47 -6.25
N HIS A 7 6.65 -0.84 -5.28
CA HIS A 7 5.99 -0.30 -4.09
C HIS A 7 5.48 1.09 -4.42
N LEU A 8 4.21 1.35 -4.17
CA LEU A 8 3.55 2.59 -4.52
C LEU A 8 3.10 3.33 -3.28
N PHE A 9 3.15 4.66 -3.33
CA PHE A 9 2.67 5.54 -2.29
C PHE A 9 1.76 6.62 -2.88
N ALA A 10 0.69 6.95 -2.16
CA ALA A 10 -0.14 8.10 -2.46
C ALA A 10 -0.81 8.67 -1.20
N TYR A 11 -1.10 9.98 -1.23
CA TYR A 11 -1.97 10.61 -0.26
C TYR A 11 -3.43 10.41 -0.67
N VAL A 12 -4.32 10.23 0.32
CA VAL A 12 -5.76 10.17 0.05
C VAL A 12 -6.25 11.50 -0.51
N ARG A 13 -7.22 11.46 -1.42
CA ARG A 13 -7.86 12.67 -1.98
C ARG A 13 -9.25 12.91 -1.44
N LYS A 14 -9.84 11.87 -0.86
CA LYS A 14 -11.16 11.85 -0.28
C LYS A 14 -11.09 11.16 1.07
N ILE A 15 -11.76 11.74 2.05
CA ILE A 15 -11.94 11.12 3.37
C ILE A 15 -12.86 9.91 3.21
N SER A 16 -12.38 8.73 3.60
CA SER A 16 -13.18 7.51 3.61
C SER A 16 -14.27 7.60 4.67
N ASN A 17 -15.49 7.20 4.33
CA ASN A 17 -16.61 7.14 5.29
C ASN A 17 -16.41 6.06 6.36
N PHE A 18 -15.60 5.04 6.05
CA PHE A 18 -15.34 3.92 6.96
C PHE A 18 -14.05 4.11 7.76
N ARG A 19 -13.07 4.80 7.17
CA ARG A 19 -11.74 5.01 7.76
C ARG A 19 -11.33 6.48 7.66
N PRO A 20 -11.98 7.39 8.40
CA PRO A 20 -11.78 8.83 8.25
C PRO A 20 -10.39 9.31 8.68
N ASP A 21 -9.69 8.52 9.51
CA ASP A 21 -8.34 8.85 10.01
C ASP A 21 -7.24 8.58 8.97
N VAL A 22 -7.53 7.88 7.88
CA VAL A 22 -6.51 7.48 6.89
C VAL A 22 -6.13 8.67 6.02
N THR A 23 -4.83 8.95 5.95
CA THR A 23 -4.26 10.10 5.22
C THR A 23 -3.36 9.68 4.06
N ALA A 24 -2.81 8.47 4.10
CA ALA A 24 -1.97 7.94 3.04
C ALA A 24 -2.11 6.42 2.90
N ILE A 25 -1.84 5.94 1.69
CA ILE A 25 -1.86 4.54 1.32
C ILE A 25 -0.49 4.15 0.75
N VAL A 26 0.01 2.99 1.18
CA VAL A 26 1.11 2.29 0.52
C VAL A 26 0.56 1.00 -0.09
N LEU A 27 0.88 0.74 -1.35
CA LEU A 27 0.69 -0.57 -1.97
C LEU A 27 2.04 -1.26 -2.06
N PHE A 28 2.23 -2.28 -1.23
CA PHE A 28 3.48 -3.01 -1.15
C PHE A 28 3.39 -4.29 -1.98
N GLY A 29 4.06 -4.31 -3.13
CA GLY A 29 4.13 -5.51 -3.96
C GLY A 29 4.92 -6.62 -3.27
N LEU A 30 4.31 -7.79 -3.13
CA LEU A 30 4.90 -9.00 -2.57
C LEU A 30 4.83 -10.13 -3.59
N LYS A 31 5.87 -10.94 -3.63
CA LYS A 31 5.90 -12.14 -4.46
C LYS A 31 5.42 -13.33 -3.63
N ALA A 32 4.34 -13.98 -4.07
CA ALA A 32 3.88 -15.23 -3.49
C ALA A 32 4.77 -16.41 -3.95
N GLU A 33 4.69 -17.53 -3.24
CA GLU A 33 5.49 -18.73 -3.55
C GLU A 33 5.18 -19.30 -4.95
N ASP A 34 3.96 -19.12 -5.45
CA ASP A 34 3.49 -19.60 -6.74
C ASP A 34 3.76 -18.62 -7.92
N ASP A 35 4.72 -17.70 -7.76
CA ASP A 35 5.01 -16.60 -8.71
C ASP A 35 3.90 -15.56 -8.91
N ASP A 36 2.80 -15.66 -8.15
CA ASP A 36 1.73 -14.66 -8.15
C ASP A 36 2.17 -13.37 -7.44
N LEU A 37 1.81 -12.23 -8.02
CA LEU A 37 2.03 -10.90 -7.43
C LEU A 37 0.81 -10.50 -6.62
N VAL A 38 0.99 -10.37 -5.31
CA VAL A 38 -0.02 -9.83 -4.38
C VAL A 38 0.42 -8.47 -3.89
N TYR A 39 -0.54 -7.64 -3.47
CA TYR A 39 -0.26 -6.30 -2.95
C TYR A 39 -0.80 -6.19 -1.54
N LEU A 40 0.06 -5.81 -0.61
CA LEU A 40 -0.35 -5.41 0.73
C LEU A 40 -0.66 -3.92 0.72
N GLU A 41 -1.95 -3.59 0.80
CA GLU A 41 -2.39 -2.23 1.10
C GLU A 41 -2.12 -1.93 2.57
N ILE A 42 -1.35 -0.87 2.84
CA ILE A 42 -1.08 -0.39 4.20
C ILE A 42 -1.66 1.01 4.31
N ARG A 43 -2.55 1.20 5.28
CA ARG A 43 -3.25 2.45 5.54
C ARG A 43 -2.59 3.19 6.68
N PHE A 44 -2.21 4.43 6.44
CA PHE A 44 -1.56 5.28 7.44
C PHE A 44 -2.51 6.36 7.93
N LYS A 45 -2.51 6.58 9.24
CA LYS A 45 -3.00 7.82 9.85
C LYS A 45 -1.99 8.95 9.70
N ASP A 46 -0.71 8.60 9.87
CA ASP A 46 0.43 9.49 9.64
C ASP A 46 1.60 8.68 9.07
N TYR A 47 1.99 8.97 7.82
CA TYR A 47 3.08 8.28 7.14
C TYR A 47 4.47 8.76 7.57
N GLY A 48 4.58 9.99 8.08
CA GLY A 48 5.84 10.55 8.59
C GLY A 48 6.22 9.90 9.91
N GLU A 49 5.23 9.73 10.79
CA GLU A 49 5.39 9.08 12.10
C GLU A 49 5.15 7.55 12.06
N LEU A 50 4.94 6.98 10.87
CA LEU A 50 4.69 5.55 10.65
C LEU A 50 3.50 4.99 11.47
N GLN A 51 2.47 5.80 11.69
CA GLN A 51 1.25 5.39 12.40
C GLN A 51 0.30 4.67 11.44
N ILE A 52 0.27 3.35 11.54
CA ILE A 52 -0.58 2.47 10.72
C ILE A 52 -1.98 2.37 11.33
N GLU A 53 -3.01 2.55 10.50
CA GLU A 53 -4.39 2.24 10.84
C GLU A 53 -4.66 0.74 10.70
N GLY A 54 -4.16 0.14 9.62
CA GLY A 54 -4.20 -1.29 9.37
C GLY A 54 -3.75 -1.62 7.96
N ASP A 55 -3.83 -2.90 7.61
CA ASP A 55 -3.44 -3.41 6.29
C ASP A 55 -4.54 -4.30 5.67
N HIS A 56 -4.40 -4.61 4.38
CA HIS A 56 -5.24 -5.56 3.66
C HIS A 56 -4.49 -6.15 2.46
N LEU A 57 -4.61 -7.47 2.24
CA LEU A 57 -3.97 -8.16 1.12
C LEU A 57 -4.90 -8.23 -0.09
N MET A 58 -4.41 -7.80 -1.26
CA MET A 58 -5.12 -7.79 -2.54
C MET A 58 -4.45 -8.72 -3.55
N LEU A 59 -5.25 -9.36 -4.41
CA LEU A 59 -4.79 -10.29 -5.43
C LEU A 59 -4.43 -9.55 -6.72
N GLY A 60 -3.41 -8.70 -6.63
CA GLY A 60 -2.84 -8.00 -7.77
C GLY A 60 -2.90 -6.48 -7.67
N LEU A 61 -2.20 -5.83 -8.61
CA LEU A 61 -2.08 -4.37 -8.62
C LEU A 61 -3.40 -3.70 -9.02
N ASP A 62 -4.07 -4.22 -10.05
CA ASP A 62 -5.28 -3.59 -10.60
C ASP A 62 -6.40 -3.53 -9.56
N GLU A 63 -6.63 -4.63 -8.82
CA GLU A 63 -7.60 -4.67 -7.71
C GLU A 63 -7.25 -3.66 -6.61
N ALA A 64 -5.97 -3.57 -6.24
CA ALA A 64 -5.51 -2.63 -5.22
C ALA A 64 -5.70 -1.17 -5.65
N LEU A 65 -5.46 -0.85 -6.93
CA LEU A 65 -5.67 0.49 -7.48
C LEU A 65 -7.16 0.85 -7.53
N GLU A 66 -8.01 -0.06 -8.01
CA GLU A 66 -9.47 0.15 -8.07
C GLU A 66 -10.07 0.36 -6.67
N SER A 67 -9.64 -0.44 -5.69
CA SER A 67 -10.06 -0.30 -4.30
C SER A 67 -9.66 1.07 -3.72
N ALA A 68 -8.41 1.49 -3.94
CA ALA A 68 -7.90 2.76 -3.45
C ALA A 68 -8.55 3.98 -4.13
N GLU A 69 -8.88 3.88 -5.43
CA GLU A 69 -9.66 4.90 -6.13
C GLU A 69 -11.07 5.01 -5.53
N PHE A 70 -11.75 3.88 -5.32
CA PHE A 70 -13.11 3.86 -4.81
C PHE A 70 -13.20 4.40 -3.36
N GLU A 71 -12.33 3.94 -2.47
CA GLU A 71 -12.38 4.28 -1.04
C GLU A 71 -11.77 5.66 -0.74
N TYR A 72 -10.61 5.96 -1.32
CA TYR A 72 -9.77 7.12 -0.94
C TYR A 72 -9.65 8.17 -2.06
N GLY A 73 -10.24 7.92 -3.24
CA GLY A 73 -10.20 8.84 -4.37
C GLY A 73 -8.83 8.98 -5.02
N ILE A 74 -7.92 8.01 -4.81
CA ILE A 74 -6.55 8.05 -5.33
C ILE A 74 -6.57 7.64 -6.80
N LEU A 75 -6.16 8.54 -7.69
CA LEU A 75 -6.15 8.29 -9.14
C LEU A 75 -4.79 7.74 -9.60
N PRO A 76 -4.70 7.16 -10.81
CA PRO A 76 -3.45 6.61 -11.35
C PRO A 76 -2.23 7.55 -11.29
N ASN A 77 -2.44 8.86 -11.49
CA ASN A 77 -1.37 9.87 -11.49
C ASN A 77 -0.95 10.35 -10.09
N ASP A 78 -1.70 9.99 -9.05
CA ASP A 78 -1.39 10.37 -7.66
C ASP A 78 -0.35 9.42 -7.04
N TRP A 79 -0.21 8.22 -7.61
CA TRP A 79 0.77 7.24 -7.20
C TRP A 79 2.18 7.63 -7.61
N ARG A 80 3.11 7.50 -6.66
CA ARG A 80 4.54 7.50 -6.96
C ARG A 80 5.16 6.18 -6.57
N VAL A 81 6.19 5.79 -7.32
CA VAL A 81 7.08 4.70 -6.93
C VAL A 81 7.87 5.13 -5.70
N MET A 82 7.96 4.23 -4.73
CA MET A 82 8.75 4.42 -3.52
C MET A 82 10.21 4.12 -3.77
N SER A 83 11.09 4.85 -3.10
CA SER A 83 12.51 4.50 -3.05
C SER A 83 12.77 3.34 -2.09
N GLU A 84 13.89 2.65 -2.27
CA GLU A 84 14.28 1.53 -1.39
C GLU A 84 14.36 1.93 0.09
N ALA A 85 14.88 3.13 0.39
CA ALA A 85 14.95 3.65 1.75
C ALA A 85 13.56 3.86 2.37
N GLU A 86 12.56 4.19 1.56
CA GLU A 86 11.18 4.32 2.03
C GLU A 86 10.50 2.97 2.23
N THR A 87 10.80 2.01 1.37
CA THR A 87 10.33 0.63 1.50
C THR A 87 10.86 -0.02 2.79
N GLN A 88 12.15 0.13 3.06
CA GLN A 88 12.82 -0.49 4.22
C GLN A 88 12.38 0.07 5.58
N ARG A 89 11.82 1.28 5.64
CA ARG A 89 11.38 1.88 6.91
C ARG A 89 9.96 1.51 7.30
N ILE A 90 9.15 0.91 6.42
CA ILE A 90 7.76 0.62 6.74
C ILE A 90 7.72 -0.59 7.68
N PRO A 91 7.19 -0.45 8.91
CA PRO A 91 7.08 -1.55 9.83
C PRO A 91 5.79 -2.33 9.54
N PHE A 92 5.78 -3.17 8.50
CA PHE A 92 4.64 -4.03 8.21
C PHE A 92 4.94 -5.49 8.52
N PHE A 93 3.90 -6.21 8.94
CA PHE A 93 4.00 -7.59 9.37
C PHE A 93 3.36 -8.48 8.31
N VAL A 94 4.12 -9.43 7.77
CA VAL A 94 3.55 -10.53 6.98
C VAL A 94 3.56 -11.77 7.87
N GLY A 95 2.38 -12.25 8.26
CA GLY A 95 2.24 -13.54 8.97
C GLY A 95 2.87 -13.61 10.36
N GLY A 96 3.08 -12.48 11.05
CA GLY A 96 3.63 -12.46 12.42
C GLY A 96 5.16 -12.37 12.53
N THR A 97 5.85 -12.16 11.42
CA THR A 97 7.29 -11.88 11.38
C THR A 97 7.55 -10.46 10.88
N CYS A 98 8.40 -9.71 11.59
CA CYS A 98 9.01 -8.51 11.04
C CYS A 98 9.93 -8.94 9.90
N VAL A 99 9.73 -8.39 8.71
CA VAL A 99 10.63 -8.51 7.55
C VAL A 99 11.48 -7.27 7.41
#